data_AF-A0A941N2F7-F1
#
_entry.id   AF-A0A941N2F7-F1
#
_cell.length_a   1.000
_cell.length_b   1.000
_cell.length_c   1.000
_cell.angle_alpha   90.00
_cell.angle_beta   90.00
_cell.angle_gamma   90.00
#
_symmetry.space_group_name_H-M   'P 1'
#
loop_
_entity.id
_entity.type
_entity.pdbx_description
1 polymer ?
#
loop_
_entity_poly.entity_id
_entity_poly.type
_entity_poly.pdbx_seq_one_letter_code
_entity_poly.pdbx_strand_id
1 'polypeptide(L)'
;IVHASWDHHSNLNEELAHNCQMADQPIAALLKDLKQRGLLETTLVVWASEFGRTPLGENRPGYAAVTGRDHHPFAFSLWCAGGGIKGGQVIGKTDDLGWSVVEEPVHIHDLQATLLALFGMDHLKLTYRFQGRDFRLTDIGGKVVAKMLA
;
A
#
# COMPACT_ATOMS: atom_id res chain seq x y z
N ILE A 1 -7.15 -9.62 -15.00
CA ILE A 1 -5.75 -9.80 -15.45
C ILE A 1 -5.00 -10.37 -14.26
N VAL A 2 -4.39 -11.54 -14.40
CA VAL A 2 -3.53 -12.14 -13.36
C VAL A 2 -2.13 -12.16 -13.92
N HIS A 3 -1.16 -11.67 -13.15
CA HIS A 3 0.25 -11.64 -13.54
C HIS A 3 1.03 -12.46 -12.51
N ALA A 4 1.52 -13.64 -12.89
CA ALA A 4 2.09 -14.60 -11.94
C ALA A 4 3.57 -14.34 -11.58
N SER A 5 4.23 -13.37 -12.22
CA SER A 5 5.69 -13.17 -12.10
C SER A 5 6.13 -12.29 -10.94
N TRP A 6 5.27 -11.93 -9.98
CA TRP A 6 5.66 -10.99 -8.91
C TRP A 6 6.43 -11.64 -7.75
N ASP A 7 6.53 -12.97 -7.74
CA ASP A 7 7.21 -13.76 -6.70
C ASP A 7 8.72 -13.92 -6.95
N HIS A 8 9.44 -12.80 -7.00
CA HIS A 8 10.88 -12.82 -7.29
C HIS A 8 11.72 -13.28 -6.10
N HIS A 9 12.62 -14.22 -6.39
CA HIS A 9 13.59 -14.79 -5.47
C HIS A 9 15.06 -14.52 -5.86
N SER A 10 15.28 -13.98 -7.07
CA SER A 10 16.58 -13.62 -7.63
C SER A 10 16.39 -12.48 -8.64
N ASN A 11 17.50 -11.89 -9.11
CA ASN A 11 17.51 -10.84 -10.15
C ASN A 11 16.54 -9.66 -9.91
N LEU A 12 16.33 -9.29 -8.65
CA LEU A 12 15.26 -8.39 -8.22
C LEU A 12 15.30 -7.03 -8.92
N ASN A 13 16.49 -6.43 -9.06
CA ASN A 13 16.63 -5.10 -9.65
C ASN A 13 16.13 -5.04 -11.10
N GLU A 14 16.38 -6.10 -11.88
CA GLU A 14 15.95 -6.16 -13.29
C GLU A 14 14.48 -6.57 -13.39
N GLU A 15 14.09 -7.68 -12.75
CA GLU A 15 12.77 -8.27 -12.93
C GLU A 15 11.65 -7.47 -12.25
N LEU A 16 11.91 -6.85 -11.08
CA LEU A 16 10.93 -5.94 -10.45
C LEU A 16 10.75 -4.67 -11.29
N ALA A 17 11.82 -4.08 -11.80
CA ALA A 17 11.72 -2.89 -12.64
C ALA A 17 10.90 -3.18 -13.90
N HIS A 18 11.16 -4.33 -14.55
CA HIS A 18 10.39 -4.79 -15.69
C HIS A 18 8.90 -4.96 -15.36
N ASN A 19 8.57 -5.67 -14.27
CA ASN A 19 7.17 -5.90 -13.89
C ASN A 19 6.46 -4.60 -13.47
N CYS A 20 7.14 -3.70 -12.78
CA CYS A 20 6.61 -2.37 -12.45
C CYS A 20 6.29 -1.56 -13.70
N GLN A 21 7.14 -1.57 -14.72
CA GLN A 21 6.89 -0.87 -15.98
C GLN A 21 5.66 -1.41 -16.73
N MET A 22 5.38 -2.72 -16.63
CA MET A 22 4.17 -3.30 -17.22
C MET A 22 2.89 -2.80 -16.55
N ALA A 23 2.92 -2.46 -15.26
CA ALA A 23 1.77 -1.94 -14.53
C ALA A 23 1.65 -0.41 -14.61
N ASP A 24 2.77 0.31 -14.69
CA ASP A 24 2.85 1.77 -14.63
C ASP A 24 1.97 2.46 -15.69
N GLN A 25 2.18 2.14 -16.97
CA GLN A 25 1.46 2.81 -18.07
C GLN A 25 -0.06 2.52 -18.06
N PRO A 26 -0.53 1.27 -17.87
CA PRO A 26 -1.97 1.00 -17.75
C PRO A 26 -2.63 1.71 -16.56
N ILE A 27 -1.96 1.77 -15.40
CA ILE A 27 -2.47 2.49 -14.23
C ILE A 27 -2.57 3.99 -14.52
N ALA A 28 -1.54 4.58 -15.13
CA ALA A 28 -1.56 5.98 -15.51
C ALA A 28 -2.68 6.28 -16.52
N ALA A 29 -2.94 5.38 -17.47
CA ALA A 29 -4.05 5.47 -18.41
C ALA A 29 -5.41 5.41 -17.70
N LEU A 30 -5.60 4.46 -16.77
CA LEU A 30 -6.82 4.37 -15.95
C LEU A 30 -7.11 5.67 -15.20
N LEU A 31 -6.11 6.25 -14.54
CA LEU A 31 -6.27 7.51 -13.81
C LEU A 31 -6.63 8.68 -14.74
N LYS A 32 -5.98 8.75 -15.91
CA LYS A 32 -6.30 9.77 -16.94
C LYS A 32 -7.72 9.63 -17.45
N ASP A 33 -8.16 8.41 -17.74
CA ASP A 33 -9.49 8.14 -18.26
C ASP A 33 -10.58 8.44 -17.22
N LEU A 34 -10.38 8.04 -15.97
CA LEU A 34 -11.27 8.38 -14.86
C LEU A 34 -11.38 9.91 -14.71
N LYS A 35 -10.26 10.62 -14.79
CA LYS A 35 -10.23 12.08 -14.69
C LYS A 35 -10.95 12.74 -15.86
N GLN A 36 -10.67 12.34 -17.09
CA GLN A 36 -11.31 12.88 -18.30
C GLN A 36 -12.82 12.68 -18.31
N ARG A 37 -13.30 11.58 -17.71
CA ARG A 37 -14.73 11.26 -17.59
C ARG A 37 -15.40 11.90 -16.37
N GLY A 38 -14.66 12.66 -15.55
CA GLY A 38 -15.16 13.24 -14.30
C GLY A 38 -15.48 12.20 -13.21
N LEU A 39 -14.99 10.96 -13.36
CA LEU A 39 -15.27 9.85 -12.44
C LEU A 39 -14.24 9.74 -11.31
N LEU A 40 -13.06 10.36 -11.46
CA LEU A 40 -12.01 10.26 -10.45
C LEU A 40 -12.45 10.82 -9.09
N GLU A 41 -13.27 11.87 -9.06
CA GLU A 41 -13.75 12.47 -7.81
C GLU A 41 -14.65 11.53 -7.00
N THR A 42 -15.36 10.61 -7.67
CA THR A 42 -16.25 9.63 -7.03
C THR A 42 -15.68 8.22 -7.01
N THR A 43 -14.45 8.02 -7.50
CA THR A 43 -13.79 6.72 -7.59
C THR A 43 -12.49 6.75 -6.80
N LEU A 44 -12.45 5.99 -5.71
CA LEU A 44 -11.21 5.75 -4.99
C LEU A 44 -10.41 4.66 -5.72
N VAL A 45 -9.19 5.01 -6.14
CA VAL A 45 -8.18 4.07 -6.65
C VAL A 45 -7.15 3.85 -5.57
N VAL A 46 -6.91 2.58 -5.21
CA VAL A 46 -5.89 2.17 -4.24
C VAL A 46 -4.90 1.25 -4.94
N TRP A 47 -3.62 1.58 -4.85
CA TRP A 47 -2.53 0.68 -5.24
C TRP A 47 -1.71 0.36 -4.00
N ALA A 48 -1.57 -0.92 -3.71
CA ALA A 48 -0.90 -1.39 -2.51
C ALA A 48 -0.19 -2.72 -2.79
N SER A 49 0.84 -3.00 -2.01
CA SER A 49 1.45 -4.31 -1.87
C SER A 49 1.09 -4.93 -0.51
N GLU A 50 1.35 -6.23 -0.36
CA GLU A 50 1.17 -6.93 0.92
C GLU A 50 2.29 -6.58 1.92
N PHE A 51 3.49 -6.32 1.42
CA PHE A 51 4.69 -5.99 2.20
C PHE A 51 5.70 -5.21 1.34
N GLY A 52 6.73 -4.66 1.98
CA GLY A 52 7.89 -4.06 1.31
C GLY A 52 9.00 -5.08 1.09
N ARG A 53 10.11 -4.66 0.50
CA ARG A 53 11.33 -5.46 0.37
C ARG A 53 12.42 -4.86 1.25
N THR A 54 13.25 -5.67 1.89
CA THR A 54 14.30 -5.16 2.78
C THR A 54 15.34 -4.37 1.98
N PRO A 55 16.03 -3.38 2.57
CA PRO A 55 17.17 -2.72 1.94
C PRO A 55 18.49 -3.52 2.12
N LEU A 56 18.40 -4.80 2.54
CA LEU A 56 19.54 -5.59 2.98
C LEU A 56 19.90 -6.71 1.98
N GLY A 57 21.17 -7.12 1.98
CA GLY A 57 21.62 -8.32 1.30
C GLY A 57 21.33 -9.58 2.09
N GLU A 58 20.85 -10.63 1.42
CA GLU A 58 20.80 -11.97 1.98
C GLU A 58 22.16 -12.66 1.78
N ASN A 59 22.88 -12.92 2.87
CA ASN A 59 24.19 -13.56 2.79
C ASN A 59 24.00 -15.08 2.63
N ARG A 60 24.10 -15.58 1.39
CA ARG A 60 23.98 -17.01 1.06
C ARG A 60 25.32 -17.56 0.55
N PRO A 61 25.81 -18.69 1.09
CA PRO A 61 26.99 -19.36 0.54
C PRO A 61 26.81 -19.65 -0.96
N GLY A 62 27.72 -19.16 -1.79
CA GLY A 62 27.67 -19.33 -3.26
C GLY A 62 26.80 -18.32 -4.02
N TYR A 63 26.16 -17.38 -3.33
CA TYR A 63 25.34 -16.32 -3.95
C TYR A 63 25.80 -14.96 -3.46
N ALA A 64 26.66 -14.30 -4.24
CA ALA A 64 27.39 -13.12 -3.81
C ALA A 64 26.59 -11.81 -3.79
N ALA A 65 25.36 -11.76 -4.33
CA ALA A 65 24.64 -10.49 -4.50
C ALA A 65 23.11 -10.66 -4.62
N VAL A 66 22.44 -11.19 -3.59
CA VAL A 66 20.96 -11.16 -3.52
C VAL A 66 20.54 -10.06 -2.55
N THR A 67 20.26 -8.86 -3.06
CA THR A 67 19.83 -7.71 -2.25
C THR A 67 18.32 -7.51 -2.33
N GLY A 68 17.71 -7.22 -1.18
CA GLY A 68 16.30 -6.88 -1.01
C GLY A 68 15.31 -7.99 -1.30
N ARG A 69 15.72 -9.26 -1.17
CA ARG A 69 14.83 -10.40 -1.41
C ARG A 69 13.81 -10.60 -0.30
N ASP A 70 14.18 -10.35 0.95
CA ASP A 70 13.30 -10.62 2.09
C ASP A 70 12.12 -9.66 2.19
N HIS A 71 11.03 -10.14 2.78
CA HIS A 71 9.84 -9.34 3.05
C HIS A 71 10.11 -8.35 4.17
N HIS A 72 9.65 -7.12 3.99
CA HIS A 72 9.76 -6.03 4.95
C HIS A 72 8.37 -5.58 5.41
N PRO A 73 7.86 -6.12 6.53
CA PRO A 73 6.53 -5.77 7.03
C PRO A 73 6.50 -4.42 7.78
N PHE A 74 7.66 -3.85 8.12
CA PHE A 74 7.72 -2.68 8.99
C PHE A 74 7.63 -1.35 8.26
N ALA A 75 7.99 -1.31 6.97
CA ALA A 75 7.86 -0.12 6.14
C ALA A 75 7.67 -0.51 4.67
N PHE A 76 6.59 -0.01 4.07
CA PHE A 76 6.30 -0.19 2.64
C PHE A 76 5.42 0.94 2.14
N SER A 77 5.40 1.12 0.82
CA SER A 77 4.70 2.22 0.16
C SER A 77 3.41 1.74 -0.50
N LEU A 78 2.41 2.61 -0.45
CA LEU A 78 1.14 2.49 -1.17
C LEU A 78 0.74 3.89 -1.63
N TRP A 79 -0.19 3.98 -2.56
CA TRP A 79 -0.78 5.26 -2.94
C TRP A 79 -2.26 5.13 -3.23
N CYS A 80 -2.96 6.25 -3.01
CA CYS A 80 -4.38 6.39 -3.29
C CYS A 80 -4.61 7.61 -4.19
N ALA A 81 -5.66 7.57 -5.02
CA ALA A 81 -6.08 8.70 -5.84
C ALA A 81 -7.61 8.74 -5.96
N GLY A 82 -8.16 9.96 -6.09
CA GLY A 82 -9.59 10.18 -6.26
C GLY A 82 -10.41 9.89 -5.01
N GLY A 83 -11.74 9.88 -5.16
CA GLY A 83 -12.67 9.45 -4.11
C GLY A 83 -12.54 10.21 -2.80
N GLY A 84 -12.24 11.52 -2.81
CA GLY A 84 -12.08 12.35 -1.62
C GLY A 84 -10.68 12.30 -0.96
N ILE A 85 -9.70 11.67 -1.59
CA ILE A 85 -8.30 11.73 -1.16
C ILE A 85 -7.67 13.07 -1.57
N LYS A 86 -6.97 13.72 -0.63
CA LYS A 86 -6.11 14.87 -0.92
C LYS A 86 -4.81 14.39 -1.57
N GLY A 87 -4.64 14.68 -2.85
CA GLY A 87 -3.43 14.34 -3.61
C GLY A 87 -2.22 15.23 -3.30
N GLY A 88 -1.07 14.89 -3.89
CA GLY A 88 0.14 15.72 -3.84
C GLY A 88 0.88 15.70 -2.50
N GLN A 89 0.72 14.64 -1.71
CA GLN A 89 1.34 14.50 -0.40
C GLN A 89 1.96 13.12 -0.21
N VAL A 90 2.94 13.07 0.69
CA VAL A 90 3.55 11.83 1.20
C VAL A 90 3.33 11.84 2.71
N ILE A 91 2.84 10.73 3.25
CA ILE A 91 2.60 10.52 4.68
C ILE A 91 3.29 9.20 5.05
N GLY A 92 4.07 9.17 6.13
CA GLY A 92 4.86 8.00 6.51
C GLY A 92 6.27 8.02 5.91
N LYS A 93 7.05 9.07 6.17
CA LYS A 93 8.44 9.16 5.69
C LYS A 93 9.31 8.12 6.39
N THR A 94 10.10 7.37 5.64
CA THR A 94 11.07 6.42 6.17
C THR A 94 12.42 7.08 6.45
N ASP A 95 13.25 6.39 7.23
CA ASP A 95 14.69 6.70 7.30
C ASP A 95 15.36 6.58 5.93
N ASP A 96 16.61 7.05 5.84
CA ASP A 96 17.41 7.07 4.60
C ASP A 96 17.68 5.66 4.03
N LEU A 97 17.52 4.61 4.83
CA LEU A 97 17.67 3.22 4.39
C LEU A 97 16.34 2.61 3.94
N GLY A 98 15.19 3.24 4.23
CA GLY A 98 13.87 2.65 4.05
C GLY A 98 13.54 1.55 5.07
N TRP A 99 14.24 1.51 6.20
CA TRP A 99 14.07 0.45 7.21
C TRP A 99 12.86 0.68 8.12
N SER A 100 12.64 1.91 8.56
CA SER A 100 11.55 2.24 9.48
C SER A 100 10.94 3.59 9.16
N VAL A 101 9.66 3.74 9.50
CA VAL A 101 8.95 5.03 9.38
C VAL A 101 9.38 5.95 10.52
N VAL A 102 9.90 7.12 10.18
CA VAL A 102 10.43 8.12 11.13
C VAL A 102 9.50 9.31 11.33
N GLU A 103 8.59 9.59 10.39
CA GLU A 103 7.64 10.69 10.49
C GLU A 103 6.24 10.26 10.00
N GLU A 104 5.21 10.64 10.75
CA GLU A 104 3.78 10.43 10.42
C GLU A 104 3.43 8.98 10.04
N PRO A 105 3.69 7.99 10.91
CA PRO A 105 3.39 6.60 10.60
C PRO A 105 1.88 6.37 10.40
N VAL A 106 1.56 5.58 9.39
CA VAL A 106 0.20 5.12 9.11
C VAL A 106 0.19 3.60 9.20
N HIS A 107 -0.52 3.05 10.18
CA HIS A 107 -0.72 1.62 10.27
C HIS A 107 -1.75 1.15 9.22
N ILE A 108 -1.69 -0.11 8.79
CA ILE A 108 -2.65 -0.64 7.81
C ILE A 108 -4.11 -0.55 8.30
N HIS A 109 -4.33 -0.68 9.61
CA HIS A 109 -5.65 -0.49 10.23
C HIS A 109 -6.13 0.97 10.13
N ASP A 110 -5.23 1.96 10.20
CA ASP A 110 -5.56 3.37 10.05
C ASP A 110 -5.93 3.67 8.60
N LEU A 111 -5.19 3.11 7.64
CA LEU A 111 -5.55 3.17 6.22
C LEU A 111 -6.95 2.59 6.00
N GLN A 112 -7.20 1.35 6.43
CA GLN A 112 -8.50 0.67 6.27
C GLN A 112 -9.64 1.47 6.92
N ALA A 113 -9.43 2.03 8.12
CA ALA A 113 -10.41 2.90 8.77
C ALA A 113 -10.70 4.16 7.93
N THR A 114 -9.65 4.75 7.34
CA THR A 114 -9.76 5.93 6.47
C THR A 114 -10.51 5.61 5.17
N LEU A 115 -10.26 4.45 4.55
CA LEU A 115 -10.99 4.02 3.36
C LEU A 115 -12.47 3.81 3.66
N LEU A 116 -12.80 3.15 4.78
CA LEU A 116 -14.19 2.97 5.21
C LEU A 116 -14.90 4.31 5.47
N ALA A 117 -14.19 5.27 6.07
CA ALA A 117 -14.73 6.61 6.28
C ALA A 117 -15.06 7.35 4.97
N LEU A 118 -14.25 7.17 3.92
CA LEU A 118 -14.55 7.71 2.57
C LEU A 118 -15.83 7.12 1.97
N PHE A 119 -16.17 5.88 2.32
CA PHE A 119 -17.46 5.27 1.95
C PHE A 119 -18.62 5.66 2.90
N GLY A 120 -18.41 6.60 3.82
CA GLY A 120 -19.41 7.02 4.81
C GLY A 120 -19.67 5.99 5.90
N MET A 121 -18.77 5.02 6.09
CA MET A 121 -18.92 3.96 7.09
C MET A 121 -18.10 4.26 8.35
N ASP A 122 -18.73 4.08 9.50
CA ASP A 122 -18.04 4.05 10.79
C ASP A 122 -17.48 2.64 11.02
N HIS A 123 -16.17 2.47 10.89
CA HIS A 123 -15.50 1.18 11.02
C HIS A 123 -15.71 0.52 12.40
N LEU A 124 -16.02 1.29 13.44
CA LEU A 124 -16.30 0.75 14.79
C LEU A 124 -17.68 0.07 14.85
N LYS A 125 -18.61 0.49 13.99
CA LYS A 125 -19.96 -0.11 13.89
C LYS A 125 -19.99 -1.37 13.03
N LEU A 126 -18.94 -1.63 12.24
CA LEU A 126 -18.77 -2.86 11.46
C LEU A 126 -18.19 -4.01 12.32
N THR A 127 -18.65 -4.11 13.56
CA THR A 127 -18.18 -5.09 14.54
C THR A 127 -19.16 -6.26 14.65
N TYR A 128 -18.63 -7.48 14.57
CA TYR A 128 -19.39 -8.72 14.68
C TYR A 128 -18.75 -9.66 15.71
N ARG A 129 -19.54 -10.14 16.66
CA ARG A 129 -19.09 -11.09 17.69
C ARG A 129 -19.08 -12.50 17.13
N PHE A 130 -17.91 -13.13 17.07
CA PHE A 130 -17.74 -14.52 16.64
C PHE A 130 -16.77 -15.25 17.57
N GLN A 131 -17.09 -16.48 17.98
CA GLN A 131 -16.23 -17.30 18.87
C GLN A 131 -15.64 -16.57 20.09
N GLY A 132 -16.42 -15.67 20.71
CA GLY A 132 -16.00 -14.95 21.91
C GLY A 132 -15.14 -13.71 21.68
N ARG A 133 -14.85 -13.32 20.42
CA ARG A 133 -14.11 -12.11 20.07
C ARG A 133 -14.92 -11.19 19.16
N ASP A 134 -14.75 -9.89 19.34
CA ASP A 134 -15.24 -8.88 18.40
C ASP A 134 -14.32 -8.80 17.18
N PHE A 135 -14.87 -9.06 16.00
CA PHE A 135 -14.20 -8.94 14.72
C PHE A 135 -14.67 -7.69 14.00
N ARG A 136 -13.75 -6.98 13.36
CA ARG A 136 -14.04 -5.86 12.44
C ARG A 136 -13.01 -5.85 11.31
N LEU A 137 -13.32 -5.16 10.22
CA LEU A 137 -12.43 -5.04 9.06
C LEU A 137 -11.07 -4.38 9.36
N THR A 138 -10.99 -3.65 10.47
CA THR A 138 -9.79 -2.94 10.98
C THR A 138 -9.16 -3.68 12.18
N ASP A 139 -9.57 -4.93 12.40
CA ASP A 139 -9.18 -5.84 13.47
C ASP A 139 -9.14 -5.20 14.88
N ILE A 140 -7.97 -5.04 15.51
CA ILE A 140 -7.85 -4.55 16.89
C ILE A 140 -7.68 -3.04 17.00
N GLY A 141 -7.63 -2.29 15.88
CA GLY A 141 -7.33 -0.86 15.93
C GLY A 141 -7.87 -0.05 14.75
N GLY A 142 -7.16 1.02 14.42
CA GLY A 142 -7.51 1.94 13.35
C GLY A 142 -8.03 3.28 13.86
N LYS A 143 -7.46 4.36 13.34
CA LYS A 143 -7.95 5.73 13.43
C LYS A 143 -7.98 6.32 12.03
N VAL A 144 -9.00 7.15 11.75
CA VAL A 144 -9.07 7.86 10.48
C VAL A 144 -7.90 8.84 10.38
N VAL A 145 -7.14 8.73 9.30
CA VAL A 145 -6.00 9.62 8.99
C VAL A 145 -6.55 10.85 8.30
N ALA A 146 -6.98 11.84 9.08
CA ALA A 146 -7.61 13.06 8.56
C ALA A 146 -6.76 13.79 7.50
N LYS A 147 -5.43 13.71 7.60
CA LYS A 147 -4.49 14.31 6.64
C LYS A 147 -4.65 13.75 5.21
N MET A 148 -5.12 12.51 5.05
CA MET A 148 -5.36 11.88 3.74
C MET A 148 -6.59 12.45 3.01
N LEU A 149 -7.51 13.12 3.72
CA LEU A 149 -8.80 13.55 3.19
C LEU A 149 -8.72 14.97 2.60
N ALA A 150 -9.51 15.24 1.56
CA ALA A 150 -9.62 16.52 0.86
C ALA A 150 -10.46 17.56 1.61
#